data_AF-A0AAJ0FSX2-F1
#
_entry.id   AF-A0AAJ0FSX2-F1
#
_cell.length_a   1.000
_cell.length_b   1.000
_cell.length_c   1.000
_cell.angle_alpha   90.00
_cell.angle_beta   90.00
_cell.angle_gamma   90.00
#
_symmetry.space_group_name_H-M   'P 1'
#
loop_
_entity.id
_entity.type
_entity.pdbx_description
1 polymer ?
#
loop_
_entity_poly.entity_id
_entity_poly.type
_entity_poly.pdbx_seq_one_letter_code
_entity_poly.pdbx_strand_id
1 'polypeptide(L)'
;MAEHNIVIFAGDYCGPEVVTEGVQVLKAIEQHNPSIGKFNLKEYLLRDCSIDATRSPLTDEALDAAKSADAVLLGAIGSSKWDTGTVRPEQGLLKLRKEMGTYGNLRACFFALEALVDSSTPQGRDLLRQRFCHRSRVDRRCLL
;
A
#
# COMPACT_ATOMS: atom_id res chain seq x y z
N MET A 1 15.30 1.55 -21.62
CA MET A 1 13.97 1.34 -21.00
C MET A 1 14.02 1.96 -19.61
N ALA A 2 12.91 2.52 -19.12
CA ALA A 2 12.88 3.03 -17.75
C ALA A 2 13.05 1.86 -16.77
N GLU A 3 13.78 2.09 -15.68
CA GLU A 3 13.89 1.16 -14.56
C GLU A 3 13.29 1.83 -13.33
N HIS A 4 12.44 1.11 -12.61
CA HIS A 4 11.79 1.59 -11.39
C HIS A 4 12.19 0.70 -10.24
N ASN A 5 12.93 1.27 -9.29
CA ASN A 5 13.37 0.59 -8.09
C ASN A 5 12.30 0.70 -7.01
N ILE A 6 11.72 -0.43 -6.63
CA ILE A 6 10.64 -0.49 -5.65
C ILE A 6 11.11 -1.32 -4.47
N VAL A 7 11.12 -0.69 -3.30
CA VAL A 7 11.36 -1.38 -2.03
C VAL A 7 10.05 -1.98 -1.52
N ILE A 8 10.12 -3.24 -1.09
CA ILE A 8 8.97 -3.98 -0.58
C ILE A 8 9.14 -4.22 0.91
N PHE A 9 8.16 -3.79 1.68
CA PHE A 9 7.98 -4.15 3.08
C PHE A 9 6.70 -4.99 3.20
N ALA A 10 6.85 -6.32 3.14
CA ALA A 10 5.72 -7.25 3.22
C ALA A 10 4.93 -7.10 4.54
N GLY A 11 5.64 -6.81 5.62
CA GLY A 11 5.06 -6.65 6.95
C GLY A 11 4.68 -7.99 7.58
N ASP A 12 3.62 -7.99 8.37
CA ASP A 12 3.23 -9.07 9.28
C ASP A 12 1.82 -9.61 8.95
N TYR A 13 1.47 -10.78 9.50
CA TYR A 13 0.17 -11.46 9.32
C TYR A 13 -0.20 -11.67 7.84
N CYS A 14 -1.30 -11.07 7.36
CA CYS A 14 -1.74 -11.16 5.97
C CYS A 14 -0.90 -10.30 5.01
N GLY A 15 0.03 -9.48 5.52
CA GLY A 15 0.87 -8.61 4.72
C GLY A 15 1.64 -9.34 3.61
N PRO A 16 2.42 -10.39 3.93
CA PRO A 16 3.13 -11.19 2.94
C PRO A 16 2.22 -11.82 1.88
N GLU A 17 1.03 -12.30 2.25
CA GLU A 17 0.09 -12.92 1.31
C GLU A 17 -0.41 -11.87 0.30
N VAL A 18 -0.89 -10.72 0.79
CA VAL A 18 -1.43 -9.65 -0.06
C VAL A 18 -0.34 -9.01 -0.94
N VAL A 19 0.86 -8.81 -0.39
CA VAL A 19 1.99 -8.24 -1.14
C VAL A 19 2.47 -9.19 -2.23
N THR A 20 2.47 -10.51 -1.98
CA THR A 20 2.80 -11.52 -3.00
C THR A 20 1.89 -11.39 -4.22
N GLU A 21 0.58 -11.25 -4.02
CA GLU A 21 -0.38 -11.03 -5.11
C GLU A 21 -0.15 -9.67 -5.81
N GLY A 22 0.15 -8.61 -5.05
CA GLY A 22 0.52 -7.32 -5.63
C GLY A 22 1.74 -7.39 -6.55
N VAL A 23 2.77 -8.16 -6.16
CA VAL A 23 3.96 -8.40 -6.97
C VAL A 23 3.64 -9.16 -8.25
N GLN A 24 2.73 -10.14 -8.20
CA GLN A 24 2.27 -10.85 -9.39
C GLN A 24 1.59 -9.89 -10.39
N VAL A 25 0.76 -8.97 -9.91
CA VAL A 25 0.14 -7.94 -10.75
C VAL A 25 1.19 -7.02 -11.39
N LEU A 26 2.20 -6.56 -10.64
CA LEU A 26 3.28 -5.75 -11.19
C LEU A 26 4.03 -6.46 -12.32
N LYS A 27 4.32 -7.76 -12.15
CA LYS A 27 4.95 -8.59 -13.19
C LYS A 27 4.05 -8.77 -14.40
N ALA A 28 2.75 -8.95 -14.21
CA ALA A 28 1.80 -9.02 -15.31
C ALA A 28 1.75 -7.71 -16.11
N ILE A 29 1.78 -6.55 -15.43
CA ILE A 29 1.84 -5.24 -16.08
C ILE A 29 3.12 -5.09 -16.91
N GLU A 30 4.27 -5.48 -16.35
CA GLU A 30 5.56 -5.47 -17.07
C GLU A 30 5.51 -6.32 -18.35
N GLN A 31 4.88 -7.51 -18.30
CA GLN A 31 4.72 -8.39 -19.45
C GLN A 31 3.78 -7.82 -20.52
N HIS A 32 2.67 -7.20 -20.12
CA HIS A 32 1.64 -6.72 -21.03
C HIS A 32 1.87 -5.31 -21.55
N ASN A 33 2.72 -4.51 -20.90
CA ASN A 33 3.02 -3.14 -21.30
C ASN A 33 4.53 -2.85 -21.27
N PRO A 34 5.29 -3.29 -22.29
CA PRO A 34 6.76 -3.12 -22.32
C PRO A 34 7.22 -1.66 -22.26
N SER A 35 6.37 -0.73 -22.66
CA SER A 35 6.66 0.71 -22.63
C SER A 35 6.81 1.28 -21.23
N ILE A 36 6.27 0.60 -20.19
CA ILE A 36 6.32 1.07 -18.81
C ILE A 36 7.71 0.92 -18.18
N GLY A 37 8.56 0.06 -18.76
CA GLY A 37 9.88 -0.25 -18.21
C GLY A 37 9.88 -1.46 -17.29
N LYS A 38 10.98 -1.63 -16.55
CA LYS A 38 11.21 -2.78 -15.66
C LYS A 38 10.98 -2.41 -14.20
N PHE A 39 10.38 -3.31 -13.43
CA PHE A 39 10.26 -3.17 -11.98
C PHE A 39 11.35 -3.96 -11.26
N ASN A 40 12.29 -3.25 -10.64
CA ASN A 40 13.33 -3.83 -9.80
C ASN A 40 12.82 -3.88 -8.35
N LEU A 41 12.40 -5.06 -7.91
CA LEU A 41 11.79 -5.26 -6.60
C LEU A 41 12.85 -5.74 -5.58
N LYS A 42 12.99 -5.04 -4.45
CA LYS A 42 13.89 -5.45 -3.36
C LYS A 42 13.16 -5.50 -2.03
N GLU A 43 13.21 -6.66 -1.38
CA GLU A 43 12.49 -6.91 -0.13
C GLU A 43 13.34 -6.56 1.09
N TYR A 44 12.68 -5.98 2.09
CA TYR A 44 13.27 -5.64 3.39
C TYR A 44 12.26 -5.90 4.51
N LEU A 45 12.77 -6.07 5.73
CA LEU A 45 11.95 -6.28 6.92
C LEU A 45 11.56 -4.93 7.54
N LEU A 46 10.35 -4.87 8.10
CA LEU A 46 9.84 -3.72 8.83
C LEU A 46 9.02 -4.19 10.03
N ARG A 47 9.12 -3.45 11.13
CA ARG A 47 8.27 -3.62 12.30
C ARG A 47 8.51 -4.95 13.03
N ASP A 48 7.50 -5.79 13.22
CA ASP A 48 7.58 -6.89 14.18
C ASP A 48 8.50 -8.01 13.67
N CYS A 49 8.37 -8.39 12.39
CA CYS A 49 9.32 -9.30 11.75
C CYS A 49 10.77 -8.79 11.78
N SER A 50 10.97 -7.46 11.70
CA SER A 50 12.30 -6.85 11.81
C SER A 50 12.82 -6.90 13.25
N ILE A 51 11.97 -6.66 14.26
CA ILE A 51 12.36 -6.78 15.67
C ILE A 51 12.73 -8.23 16.00
N ASP A 52 11.91 -9.18 15.55
CA ASP A 52 12.15 -10.61 15.80
C ASP A 52 13.49 -11.06 15.19
N ALA A 53 13.86 -10.57 13.99
CA ALA A 53 15.09 -10.96 13.30
C ALA A 53 16.33 -10.15 13.69
N THR A 54 16.18 -8.84 13.87
CA THR A 54 17.30 -7.87 13.95
C THR A 54 17.34 -7.07 15.25
N ARG A 55 16.32 -7.23 16.11
CA ARG A 55 16.09 -6.41 17.32
C ARG A 55 15.87 -4.92 17.06
N SER A 56 15.69 -4.53 15.79
CA SER A 56 15.34 -3.17 15.39
C SER A 56 14.03 -3.18 14.59
N PRO A 57 13.11 -2.22 14.80
CA PRO A 57 11.88 -2.11 14.02
C PRO A 57 12.12 -1.64 12.58
N LEU A 58 13.25 -1.01 12.31
CA LEU A 58 13.67 -0.60 10.98
C LEU A 58 15.20 -0.48 10.99
N THR A 59 15.88 -1.33 10.21
CA THR A 59 17.33 -1.24 10.07
C THR A 59 17.72 -0.01 9.26
N ASP A 60 18.91 0.54 9.51
CA ASP A 60 19.39 1.68 8.73
C ASP A 60 19.61 1.31 7.26
N GLU A 61 20.00 0.06 6.97
CA GLU A 61 20.08 -0.47 5.59
C GLU A 61 18.72 -0.40 4.87
N ALA A 62 17.64 -0.84 5.53
CA ALA A 62 16.31 -0.82 4.95
C ALA A 62 15.80 0.62 4.75
N LEU A 63 16.15 1.52 5.67
CA LEU A 63 15.83 2.93 5.55
C LEU A 63 16.56 3.60 4.38
N ASP A 64 17.86 3.34 4.24
CA ASP A 64 18.67 3.89 3.15
C ASP A 64 18.18 3.36 1.80
N ALA A 65 17.85 2.07 1.72
CA ALA A 65 17.26 1.49 0.53
C ALA A 65 15.92 2.14 0.17
N ALA A 66 15.04 2.37 1.15
CA ALA A 66 13.76 3.04 0.91
C ALA A 66 13.92 4.49 0.45
N LYS A 67 14.95 5.21 0.94
CA LYS A 67 15.27 6.58 0.53
C LYS A 67 15.86 6.67 -0.88
N SER A 68 16.57 5.64 -1.31
CA SER A 68 17.15 5.54 -2.66
C SER A 68 16.21 4.94 -3.71
N ALA A 69 15.06 4.40 -3.29
CA ALA A 69 14.06 3.81 -4.18
C ALA A 69 13.13 4.85 -4.79
N ASP A 70 12.54 4.52 -5.93
CA ASP A 70 11.52 5.35 -6.60
C ASP A 70 10.16 5.24 -5.89
N ALA A 71 9.87 4.07 -5.32
CA ALA A 71 8.65 3.82 -4.57
C ALA A 71 8.83 2.77 -3.47
N VAL A 72 7.88 2.76 -2.53
CA VAL A 72 7.77 1.74 -1.49
C VAL A 72 6.40 1.06 -1.56
N LEU A 73 6.40 -0.26 -1.65
CA LEU A 73 5.21 -1.10 -1.51
C LEU A 73 5.18 -1.66 -0.08
N LEU A 74 4.20 -1.21 0.70
CA LEU A 74 4.01 -1.63 2.10
C LEU A 74 2.76 -2.50 2.22
N GLY A 75 2.91 -3.66 2.84
CA GLY A 75 1.81 -4.57 3.17
C GLY A 75 1.07 -4.19 4.46
N ALA A 76 0.60 -5.21 5.18
CA ALA A 76 -0.03 -5.03 6.47
C ALA A 76 1.02 -5.07 7.59
N ILE A 77 0.89 -4.17 8.56
CA ILE A 77 1.81 -4.10 9.69
C ILE A 77 1.00 -3.85 10.98
N GLY A 78 1.23 -4.66 12.01
CA GLY A 78 0.68 -4.45 13.34
C GLY A 78 0.33 -5.71 14.10
N SER A 79 0.95 -5.88 15.27
CA SER A 79 0.61 -6.89 16.28
C SER A 79 0.36 -6.25 17.66
N SER A 80 -0.34 -6.97 18.53
CA SER A 80 -0.41 -6.65 19.96
C SER A 80 0.80 -7.15 20.76
N LYS A 81 1.76 -7.82 20.11
CA LYS A 81 2.88 -8.53 20.76
C LYS A 81 3.84 -7.57 21.48
N TRP A 82 3.96 -6.35 20.97
CA TRP A 82 4.97 -5.37 21.39
C TRP A 82 4.38 -4.05 21.90
N ASP A 83 3.09 -4.01 22.22
CA ASP A 83 2.34 -2.79 22.56
C ASP A 83 2.79 -2.15 23.89
N THR A 84 3.35 -2.95 24.81
CA THR A 84 3.83 -2.49 26.14
C THR A 84 5.36 -2.39 26.27
N GLY A 85 6.11 -2.48 25.17
CA GLY A 85 7.57 -2.43 25.17
C GLY A 85 8.17 -1.01 25.08
N THR A 86 9.44 -0.87 25.43
CA THR A 86 10.23 0.37 25.22
C THR A 86 10.41 0.67 23.73
N VAL A 87 10.58 -0.37 22.92
CA VAL A 87 10.61 -0.29 21.46
C VAL A 87 9.18 -0.46 20.98
N ARG A 88 8.60 0.61 20.44
CA ARG A 88 7.25 0.58 19.90
C ARG A 88 7.31 0.29 18.41
N PRO A 89 6.57 -0.71 17.92
CA PRO A 89 6.62 -1.09 16.51
C PRO A 89 6.21 0.06 15.56
N GLU A 90 5.34 0.97 16.00
CA GLU A 90 4.93 2.16 15.24
C GLU A 90 6.10 3.10 14.94
N GLN A 91 7.15 3.10 15.76
CA GLN A 91 8.31 3.97 15.58
C GLN A 91 9.02 3.70 14.25
N GLY A 92 9.08 2.44 13.79
CA GLY A 92 9.68 2.10 12.50
C GLY A 92 8.94 2.73 11.33
N LEU A 93 7.60 2.60 11.31
CA LEU A 93 6.77 3.20 10.27
C LEU A 93 6.81 4.74 10.30
N LEU A 94 6.74 5.34 11.49
CA LEU A 94 6.79 6.79 11.63
C LEU A 94 8.16 7.35 11.23
N LYS A 95 9.26 6.68 11.58
CA LYS A 95 10.63 7.01 11.13
C LYS A 95 10.69 6.95 9.60
N LEU A 96 10.22 5.85 9.00
CA LEU A 96 10.20 5.69 7.54
C LEU A 96 9.44 6.83 6.84
N ARG A 97 8.23 7.13 7.30
CA ARG A 97 7.40 8.20 6.70
C ARG A 97 8.06 9.57 6.79
N LYS A 98 8.64 9.88 7.94
CA LYS A 98 9.35 11.15 8.19
C LYS A 98 10.55 11.29 7.27
N GLU A 99 11.38 10.25 7.20
CA GLU A 99 12.64 10.26 6.42
C GLU A 99 12.40 10.26 4.91
N MET A 100 11.31 9.65 4.44
CA MET A 100 10.91 9.72 3.02
C MET A 100 10.13 11.00 2.66
N GLY A 101 9.79 11.86 3.63
CA GLY A 101 9.03 13.08 3.38
C GLY A 101 7.60 12.84 2.89
N THR A 102 6.97 11.72 3.25
CA THR A 102 5.63 11.31 2.77
C THR A 102 4.49 11.92 3.60
N TYR A 103 4.39 13.24 3.55
CA TYR A 103 3.41 14.02 4.32
C TYR A 103 1.99 13.94 3.75
N GLY A 104 1.86 13.77 2.42
CA GLY A 104 0.57 13.57 1.75
C GLY A 104 0.03 12.16 1.99
N ASN A 105 -1.17 12.05 2.56
CA ASN A 105 -1.86 10.78 2.73
C ASN A 105 -3.15 10.77 1.91
N LEU A 106 -3.07 10.27 0.69
CA LEU A 106 -4.22 10.15 -0.19
C LEU A 106 -4.99 8.86 0.14
N ARG A 107 -6.26 9.02 0.52
CA ARG A 107 -7.20 7.91 0.77
C ARG A 107 -8.36 8.03 -0.18
N ALA A 108 -8.19 7.45 -1.36
CA ALA A 108 -9.21 7.49 -2.39
C ALA A 108 -10.48 6.75 -1.92
N CYS A 109 -11.58 7.49 -1.76
CA CYS A 109 -12.91 6.93 -1.50
C CYS A 109 -13.70 6.92 -2.80
N PHE A 110 -13.34 6.02 -3.72
CA PHE A 110 -14.15 5.75 -4.90
C PHE A 110 -15.22 4.72 -4.54
N PHE A 111 -16.45 5.17 -4.31
CA PHE A 111 -17.58 4.26 -4.18
C PHE A 111 -18.14 3.94 -5.57
N ALA A 112 -17.76 2.80 -6.12
CA ALA A 112 -18.19 2.45 -7.47
C ALA A 112 -18.26 0.95 -7.80
N LEU A 113 -18.27 0.05 -6.81
CA LEU A 113 -18.66 -1.34 -7.09
C LEU A 113 -20.13 -1.51 -6.71
N GLU A 114 -20.99 -1.63 -7.71
CA GLU A 114 -22.43 -1.84 -7.53
C GLU A 114 -22.71 -3.04 -6.61
N ALA A 115 -21.91 -4.10 -6.73
CA ALA A 115 -21.98 -5.30 -5.89
C ALA A 115 -21.76 -5.04 -4.38
N LEU A 116 -21.17 -3.92 -3.98
CA LEU A 116 -20.87 -3.59 -2.58
C LEU A 116 -21.82 -2.53 -1.99
N VAL A 117 -22.78 -2.02 -2.78
CA VAL A 117 -23.72 -1.00 -2.32
C VAL A 117 -24.52 -1.50 -1.12
N ASP A 118 -25.04 -2.72 -1.17
CA ASP A 118 -25.90 -3.23 -0.10
C ASP A 118 -25.18 -3.50 1.23
N SER A 119 -23.85 -3.63 1.20
CA SER A 119 -22.98 -3.72 2.39
C SER A 119 -22.75 -2.37 3.08
N SER A 120 -23.15 -1.27 2.46
CA SER A 120 -23.01 0.06 3.06
C SER A 120 -24.07 0.30 4.14
N THR A 121 -23.78 1.22 5.07
CA THR A 121 -24.76 1.68 6.05
C THR A 121 -26.00 2.26 5.35
N PRO A 122 -27.19 2.29 5.99
CA PRO A 122 -28.39 2.85 5.38
C PRO A 122 -28.19 4.26 4.80
N GLN A 123 -27.54 5.16 5.54
CA GLN A 123 -27.24 6.51 5.02
C GLN A 123 -26.24 6.50 3.86
N GLY A 124 -25.25 5.59 3.88
CA GLY A 124 -24.34 5.39 2.76
C GLY A 124 -25.06 4.87 1.53
N ARG A 125 -25.98 3.91 1.67
CA ARG A 125 -26.75 3.31 0.57
C ARG A 125 -27.59 4.33 -0.18
N ASP A 126 -28.29 5.20 0.54
CA ASP A 126 -29.15 6.21 -0.08
C ASP A 126 -28.33 7.22 -0.90
N LEU A 127 -27.18 7.67 -0.37
CA LEU A 127 -26.24 8.53 -1.09
C LEU A 127 -25.64 7.86 -2.33
N LEU A 128 -25.35 6.55 -2.25
CA LEU A 128 -24.81 5.78 -3.36
C LEU A 128 -25.85 5.58 -4.46
N ARG A 129 -27.07 5.17 -4.12
CA ARG A 129 -28.16 4.95 -5.08
C ARG A 129 -28.54 6.24 -5.81
N GLN A 130 -28.54 7.39 -5.13
CA GLN A 130 -28.78 8.69 -5.75
C GLN A 130 -27.66 9.08 -6.75
N ARG A 131 -26.38 8.84 -6.42
CA ARG A 131 -25.25 9.13 -7.32
C ARG A 131 -25.19 8.20 -8.52
N PHE A 132 -25.53 6.92 -8.36
CA PHE A 132 -25.63 5.98 -9.49
C PHE A 132 -26.77 6.35 -10.44
N CYS A 133 -27.96 6.71 -9.92
CA CYS A 133 -29.09 7.14 -10.75
C CYS A 133 -28.77 8.39 -11.60
N HIS A 134 -27.94 9.30 -11.09
CA HIS A 134 -27.49 10.47 -11.85
C HIS A 134 -26.43 10.13 -12.91
N ARG A 135 -25.50 9.21 -12.62
CA ARG A 135 -24.52 8.72 -13.61
C ARG A 135 -25.14 7.97 -14.78
N SER A 136 -26.25 7.25 -14.58
CA SER A 136 -26.98 6.61 -15.68
C SER A 136 -27.68 7.60 -16.63
N ARG A 137 -27.77 8.90 -16.29
CA ARG A 137 -28.34 9.94 -17.16
C ARG A 137 -27.32 10.95 -17.69
N VAL A 138 -26.10 10.98 -17.15
CA VAL A 138 -25.07 11.96 -17.56
C VAL A 138 -24.00 11.26 -18.40
N ASP A 139 -24.16 11.44 -19.71
CA ASP A 139 -23.21 11.42 -20.83
C ASP A 139 -21.85 10.67 -20.65
N ARG A 140 -21.56 9.78 -21.60
CA ARG A 140 -20.36 8.94 -21.75
C ARG A 140 -19.08 9.74 -22.11
N ARG A 141 -18.88 10.96 -21.57
CA ARG A 141 -17.83 11.88 -22.05
C ARG A 141 -16.82 12.39 -21.03
N CYS A 142 -16.83 11.91 -19.79
CA CYS A 142 -15.74 12.20 -18.84
C CYS A 142 -15.15 10.92 -18.28
N LEU A 143 -14.19 10.36 -19.01
CA LEU A 143 -13.12 9.52 -18.49
C LEU A 143 -11.91 10.44 -18.29
N LEU A 144 -11.57 10.70 -17.03
CA LEU A 144 -10.19 10.95 -16.61
C LEU A 144 -9.60 9.60 -16.21
#